data_AF-A0A9N9TD25-F1
#
_entry.id   AF-A0A9N9TD25-F1
#
_cell.length_a   1.000
_cell.length_b   1.000
_cell.length_c   1.000
_cell.angle_alpha   90.00
_cell.angle_beta   90.00
_cell.angle_gamma   90.00
#
_symmetry.space_group_name_H-M   'P 1'
#
loop_
_entity.id
_entity.type
_entity.pdbx_description
1 polymer ?
#
loop_
_entity_poly.entity_id
_entity_poly.type
_entity_poly.pdbx_seq_one_letter_code
_entity_poly.pdbx_strand_id
1 'polypeptide(L)'
;MFKYFLFFVLISVAFAHFTYLSDDEEFELFKKKFDRHYSSPLEEKLRKQIFIDTLREIKEHNARYEKGLVSWYKGINQFSDWTDEEFEKIQGLKTPPPREYYY
;
A
#
# COMPACT_ATOMS: atom_id res chain seq x y z
N MET A 1 -29.29 -5.89 33.10
CA MET A 1 -27.87 -6.05 32.70
C MET A 1 -27.71 -6.47 31.23
N PHE A 2 -28.46 -7.46 30.71
CA PHE A 2 -28.43 -7.86 29.28
C PHE A 2 -28.80 -6.76 28.27
N LYS A 3 -29.66 -5.81 28.64
CA LYS A 3 -30.09 -4.69 27.78
C LYS A 3 -28.94 -3.75 27.41
N TYR A 4 -27.98 -3.55 28.32
CA TYR A 4 -26.78 -2.76 28.05
C TYR A 4 -25.73 -3.55 27.28
N PHE A 5 -25.66 -4.87 27.49
CA PHE A 5 -24.79 -5.76 26.71
C PHE A 5 -25.16 -5.75 25.22
N LEU A 6 -26.45 -5.83 24.87
CA LEU A 6 -26.93 -5.68 23.49
C LEU A 6 -26.61 -4.30 22.90
N PHE A 7 -26.69 -3.24 23.71
CA PHE A 7 -26.35 -1.88 23.29
C PHE A 7 -24.83 -1.72 23.03
N PHE A 8 -23.98 -2.33 23.85
CA PHE A 8 -22.52 -2.36 23.65
C PHE A 8 -22.11 -3.13 22.39
N VAL A 9 -22.75 -4.27 22.12
CA VAL A 9 -22.50 -5.03 20.87
C VAL A 9 -22.88 -4.19 19.64
N LEU A 10 -24.03 -3.51 19.66
CA LEU A 10 -24.45 -2.64 18.56
C LEU A 10 -23.49 -1.46 18.33
N ILE A 11 -22.97 -0.84 19.40
CA ILE A 11 -21.96 0.23 19.30
C ILE A 11 -20.65 -0.30 18.69
N SER A 12 -20.19 -1.49 19.10
CA SER A 12 -18.95 -2.08 18.59
C SER A 12 -19.01 -2.41 17.09
N VAL A 13 -20.16 -2.91 16.61
CA VAL A 13 -20.38 -3.22 15.19
C VAL A 13 -20.42 -1.93 14.35
N ALA A 14 -21.08 -0.88 14.83
CA ALA A 14 -21.12 0.42 14.15
C ALA A 14 -19.72 1.06 14.03
N PHE A 15 -18.87 0.92 15.06
CA PHE A 15 -17.48 1.42 15.04
C PHE A 15 -16.59 0.64 14.05
N ALA A 16 -16.78 -0.67 13.94
CA ALA A 16 -16.01 -1.50 13.01
C ALA A 16 -16.28 -1.14 11.53
N HIS A 17 -17.53 -0.78 11.19
CA HIS A 17 -17.89 -0.32 9.84
C HIS A 17 -17.33 1.07 9.48
N PHE A 18 -16.91 1.88 10.46
CA PHE A 18 -16.46 3.27 10.24
C PHE A 18 -15.00 3.39 9.74
N THR A 19 -14.29 2.29 9.54
CA THR A 19 -12.84 2.32 9.27
C THR A 19 -12.42 2.05 7.82
N TYR A 20 -13.39 1.85 6.91
CA TYR A 20 -13.08 1.69 5.48
C TYR A 20 -13.02 3.04 4.79
N LEU A 21 -11.81 3.51 4.54
CA LEU A 21 -11.56 4.63 3.63
C LEU A 21 -11.78 4.16 2.19
N SER A 22 -12.36 5.02 1.37
CA SER A 22 -12.36 4.84 -0.08
C SER A 22 -10.94 4.94 -0.63
N ASP A 23 -10.70 4.34 -1.80
CA ASP A 23 -9.42 4.43 -2.49
C ASP A 23 -8.98 5.88 -2.75
N ASP A 24 -9.96 6.76 -2.97
CA ASP A 24 -9.77 8.20 -3.14
C ASP A 24 -9.27 8.85 -1.85
N GLU A 25 -9.88 8.53 -0.71
CA GLU A 25 -9.44 9.04 0.60
C GLU A 25 -8.06 8.49 0.98
N GLU A 26 -7.79 7.21 0.71
CA GLU A 26 -6.47 6.62 0.95
C GLU A 26 -5.39 7.31 0.11
N PHE A 27 -5.68 7.62 -1.16
CA PHE A 27 -4.75 8.35 -2.04
C PHE A 27 -4.53 9.80 -1.57
N GLU A 28 -5.57 10.50 -1.14
CA GLU A 28 -5.43 11.87 -0.59
C GLU A 28 -4.58 11.88 0.70
N LEU A 29 -4.77 10.88 1.58
CA LEU A 29 -3.94 10.74 2.77
C LEU A 29 -2.50 10.40 2.42
N PHE A 30 -2.27 9.53 1.43
CA PHE A 30 -0.95 9.22 0.92
C PHE A 30 -0.24 10.48 0.40
N LYS A 31 -0.92 11.26 -0.46
CA LYS A 31 -0.35 12.51 -0.99
C LYS A 31 0.06 13.46 0.13
N LYS A 32 -0.81 13.67 1.13
CA LYS A 32 -0.54 14.52 2.29
C LYS A 32 0.62 13.99 3.14
N LYS A 33 0.66 12.67 3.38
CA LYS A 33 1.67 12.04 4.24
C LYS A 33 3.08 12.10 3.64
N PHE A 34 3.20 11.98 2.32
CA PHE A 34 4.49 11.94 1.62
C PHE A 34 4.75 13.18 0.75
N ASP A 35 4.00 14.25 0.97
CA ASP A 35 4.13 15.54 0.29
C ASP A 35 4.14 15.43 -1.25
N ARG A 36 3.24 14.60 -1.80
CA ARG A 36 3.19 14.31 -3.23
C ARG A 36 2.56 15.46 -4.00
N HIS A 37 3.27 15.88 -5.03
CA HIS A 37 2.81 16.87 -6.00
C HIS A 37 3.04 16.31 -7.40
N TYR A 38 2.01 16.34 -8.24
CA TYR A 38 2.07 15.87 -9.62
C TYR A 38 1.91 17.05 -10.57
N SER A 39 2.63 17.01 -11.69
CA SER A 39 2.76 18.15 -12.61
C SER A 39 1.56 18.30 -13.53
N SER A 40 0.72 17.27 -13.65
CA SER A 40 -0.48 17.30 -14.49
C SER A 40 -1.58 16.39 -13.96
N PRO A 41 -2.86 16.64 -14.32
CA PRO A 41 -3.96 15.73 -14.01
C PRO A 41 -3.79 14.33 -14.61
N LEU A 42 -3.10 14.22 -15.75
CA LEU A 42 -2.81 12.93 -16.38
C LEU A 42 -1.81 12.12 -15.55
N GLU A 43 -0.75 12.77 -15.06
CA GLU A 43 0.21 12.16 -14.16
C GLU A 43 -0.45 11.75 -12.84
N GLU A 44 -1.26 12.63 -12.23
CA GLU A 44 -1.97 12.30 -11.00
C GLU A 44 -2.89 11.09 -11.16
N LYS A 45 -3.61 11.01 -12.29
CA LYS A 45 -4.44 9.85 -12.60
C LYS A 45 -3.62 8.56 -12.72
N LEU A 46 -2.46 8.62 -13.39
CA LEU A 46 -1.55 7.48 -13.50
C LEU A 46 -1.03 7.05 -12.12
N ARG A 47 -0.56 8.00 -11.31
CA ARG A 47 -0.01 7.77 -9.97
C ARG A 47 -1.07 7.20 -9.02
N LYS A 48 -2.30 7.68 -9.12
CA LYS A 48 -3.45 7.12 -8.40
C LYS A 48 -3.71 5.67 -8.77
N GLN A 49 -3.65 5.33 -10.05
CA GLN A 49 -3.83 3.95 -10.49
C GLN A 49 -2.75 3.02 -9.90
N ILE A 50 -1.48 3.41 -9.99
CA ILE A 50 -0.35 2.66 -9.41
C ILE A 50 -0.52 2.49 -7.89
N PHE A 51 -0.95 3.56 -7.21
CA PHE A 51 -1.21 3.53 -5.78
C PHE A 51 -2.33 2.56 -5.40
N ILE A 52 -3.45 2.56 -6.13
CA ILE A 52 -4.57 1.64 -5.89
C ILE A 52 -4.13 0.19 -6.08
N ASP A 53 -3.36 -0.09 -7.12
CA ASP A 53 -2.82 -1.43 -7.36
C ASP A 53 -1.87 -1.88 -6.24
N THR A 54 -1.00 -0.98 -5.78
CA THR A 54 -0.12 -1.24 -4.61
C THR A 54 -0.91 -1.46 -3.33
N LEU A 55 -1.97 -0.68 -3.10
CA LEU A 55 -2.83 -0.81 -1.93
C LEU A 55 -3.56 -2.17 -1.91
N ARG A 56 -4.01 -2.65 -3.06
CA ARG A 56 -4.59 -3.99 -3.22
C ARG A 56 -3.57 -5.08 -2.88
N GLU A 57 -2.34 -4.97 -3.40
CA GLU A 57 -1.27 -5.90 -3.08
C GLU A 57 -0.93 -5.91 -1.58
N ILE A 58 -0.88 -4.74 -0.94
CA ILE A 58 -0.71 -4.59 0.51
C ILE A 58 -1.80 -5.35 1.26
N LYS A 59 -3.08 -5.14 0.89
CA LYS A 59 -4.23 -5.80 1.52
C LYS A 59 -4.15 -7.32 1.37
N GLU A 60 -3.80 -7.82 0.19
CA GLU A 60 -3.62 -9.26 -0.08
C GLU A 60 -2.45 -9.87 0.70
N HIS A 61 -1.30 -9.20 0.75
CA HIS A 61 -0.12 -9.63 1.51
C HIS A 61 -0.43 -9.67 3.02
N ASN A 62 -1.08 -8.63 3.55
CA ASN A 62 -1.42 -8.56 4.96
C ASN A 62 -2.48 -9.59 5.34
N ALA A 63 -3.43 -9.91 4.45
CA ALA A 63 -4.35 -11.03 4.66
C ALA A 63 -3.63 -12.40 4.72
N ARG A 64 -2.49 -12.56 4.04
CA ARG A 64 -1.61 -13.73 4.18
C ARG A 64 -0.81 -13.68 5.48
N TYR A 65 -0.37 -12.51 5.92
CA TYR A 65 0.33 -12.32 7.19
C TYR A 65 -0.55 -12.72 8.37
N GLU A 66 -1.81 -12.28 8.41
CA GLU A 66 -2.78 -12.65 9.46
C GLU A 66 -3.05 -14.17 9.51
N LYS A 67 -2.82 -14.88 8.41
CA LYS A 67 -2.91 -16.35 8.32
C LYS A 67 -1.60 -17.06 8.69
N GLY A 68 -0.55 -16.33 9.05
CA GLY A 68 0.79 -16.87 9.33
C GLY A 68 1.52 -17.41 8.10
N LEU A 69 1.10 -17.08 6.88
CA LEU A 69 1.70 -17.57 5.63
C LEU A 69 2.92 -16.77 5.17
N VAL A 70 3.09 -15.57 5.73
CA VAL A 70 4.25 -14.68 5.52
C VAL A 70 4.63 -14.08 6.86
N SER A 71 5.90 -13.76 7.05
CA SER A 71 6.46 -13.34 8.35
C SER A 71 6.47 -11.83 8.58
N TRP A 72 6.01 -11.04 7.62
CA TRP A 72 6.11 -9.58 7.67
C TRP A 72 4.84 -8.90 7.17
N TYR A 73 4.63 -7.66 7.64
CA TYR A 73 3.48 -6.83 7.30
C TYR A 73 3.88 -5.74 6.31
N LYS A 74 3.11 -5.54 5.24
CA LYS A 74 3.34 -4.50 4.23
C LYS A 74 2.57 -3.24 4.61
N GLY A 75 3.20 -2.08 4.43
CA GLY A 75 2.57 -0.78 4.71
C GLY A 75 2.79 0.19 3.57
N ILE A 76 1.91 1.20 3.47
CA ILE A 76 2.06 2.32 2.55
C ILE A 76 3.32 3.12 2.91
N ASN A 77 4.16 3.37 1.91
CA ASN A 77 5.43 4.09 2.03
C ASN A 77 5.64 5.06 0.85
N GLN A 78 6.76 5.78 0.82
CA GLN A 78 7.07 6.75 -0.25
C GLN A 78 7.34 6.14 -1.64
N PHE A 79 7.17 4.84 -1.82
CA PHE A 79 7.28 4.17 -3.13
C PHE A 79 5.94 3.56 -3.55
N SER A 80 4.87 3.82 -2.80
CA SER A 80 3.56 3.22 -3.07
C SER A 80 2.88 3.72 -4.35
N ASP A 81 3.43 4.74 -5.02
CA ASP A 81 2.98 5.24 -6.33
C ASP A 81 4.03 5.03 -7.45
N TRP A 82 5.04 4.18 -7.20
CA TRP A 82 6.13 3.91 -8.14
C TRP A 82 5.88 2.62 -8.92
N THR A 83 6.33 2.59 -10.17
CA THR A 83 6.42 1.34 -10.93
C THR A 83 7.69 0.57 -10.58
N ASP A 84 7.72 -0.71 -10.90
CA ASP A 84 8.92 -1.54 -10.72
C ASP A 84 10.12 -0.97 -11.50
N GLU A 85 9.90 -0.45 -12.71
CA GLU A 85 10.97 0.16 -13.52
C GLU A 85 11.51 1.45 -12.90
N GLU A 86 10.67 2.24 -12.22
CA GLU A 86 11.10 3.42 -11.48
C GLU A 86 11.93 3.02 -10.26
N PHE A 87 11.53 1.95 -9.58
CA PHE A 87 12.25 1.40 -8.44
C PHE A 87 13.61 0.80 -8.87
N GLU A 88 13.67 0.12 -10.00
CA GLU A 88 14.92 -0.43 -10.55
C GLU A 88 15.93 0.67 -10.89
N LYS A 89 15.48 1.80 -11.46
CA LYS A 89 16.38 2.92 -11.83
C LYS A 89 17.11 3.54 -10.64
N ILE A 90 16.54 3.47 -9.43
CA ILE A 90 17.19 3.97 -8.22
C ILE A 90 18.07 2.91 -7.54
N GLN A 91 17.92 1.63 -7.92
CA GLN A 91 18.78 0.59 -7.41
C GLN A 91 20.16 0.71 -8.06
N GLY A 92 21.14 1.18 -7.29
CA GLY A 92 22.54 1.31 -7.73
C GLY A 92 23.28 -0.02 -7.96
N LEU A 93 22.54 -1.13 -8.14
CA LEU A 93 23.11 -2.45 -8.40
C LEU A 93 23.71 -2.48 -9.82
N LYS A 94 25.00 -2.15 -9.90
CA LYS A 94 25.81 -2.45 -11.08
C LYS A 94 26.08 -3.95 -11.07
N THR A 95 25.49 -4.70 -12.00
CA THR A 95 25.90 -6.08 -12.22
C THR A 95 27.37 -6.09 -12.64
N PRO A 96 28.24 -6.88 -11.97
CA PRO A 96 29.60 -7.03 -12.45
C PRO A 96 29.56 -7.66 -13.86
N PRO A 97 30.49 -7.29 -14.76
CA PRO A 97 30.55 -7.90 -16.08
C PRO A 97 30.68 -9.43 -15.93
N PRO A 98 30.13 -10.22 -16.88
CA PRO A 98 30.25 -11.67 -16.85
C PRO A 98 31.72 -12.07 -16.67
N ARG A 99 32.01 -13.05 -15.79
CA ARG A 99 33.36 -13.62 -15.71
C ARG A 99 33.67 -14.32 -17.04
N GLU A 100 34.50 -13.69 -17.86
CA GLU A 100 35.10 -14.33 -19.02
C GLU A 100 36.02 -15.45 -18.52
N TYR A 101 35.55 -16.70 -18.62
CA TYR A 101 36.42 -17.86 -18.48
C TYR A 101 37.21 -18.01 -19.77
N TYR A 102 38.47 -17.56 -19.76
CA TYR A 102 39.44 -17.93 -20.78
C TYR A 102 39.87 -19.38 -20.51
N TYR A 103 39.52 -20.29 -21.42
CA TYR A 103 40.00 -21.68 -21.45
C TYR A 103 41.28 -21.78 -22.28
#